data_AF-A0AA49GM59-F1
#
_entry.id   AF-A0AA49GM59-F1
#
_cell.length_a   1.000
_cell.length_b   1.000
_cell.length_c   1.000
_cell.angle_alpha   90.00
_cell.angle_beta   90.00
_cell.angle_gamma   90.00
#
_symmetry.space_group_name_H-M   'P 1'
#
loop_
_entity.id
_entity.type
_entity.pdbx_description
1 polymer ?
#
loop_
_entity_poly.entity_id
_entity_poly.type
_entity_poly.pdbx_seq_one_letter_code
_entity_poly.pdbx_strand_id
1 'polypeptide(L)'
;MKNKALAFDYLHEAIYNNVNVVDDLPLQPDFTSEEKEELSSMLEVIRNLTRNSLDYQSIQQPEASELAKLNLRKQQIEVENSEKAAEALRSNLENTFQTMMGLKSSIQDVINDAKGAYKYVLWMYVVSFYLGIALILTSIFFAAQGKTILTIAFGSIGLVDIIGHFIFKPPLELQTSRSNLAQLMVVLTNWFADIMNLNSYLSMKGSQVTLKEVENISVKQNANTEHMLALIEKYCEPSNLKQEGKLAKEPAL
;
A
#
# COMPACT_ATOMS: atom_id res chain seq x y z
N MET A 1 24.42 -33.32 -51.62
CA MET A 1 24.69 -32.90 -50.21
C MET A 1 25.20 -34.03 -49.29
N LYS A 2 26.42 -33.86 -48.74
CA LYS A 2 27.01 -34.62 -47.63
C LYS A 2 26.41 -34.24 -46.27
N ASN A 3 26.06 -32.96 -46.07
CA ASN A 3 25.48 -32.48 -44.81
C ASN A 3 23.94 -32.33 -44.88
N LYS A 4 23.24 -33.46 -45.05
CA LYS A 4 21.78 -33.48 -45.27
C LYS A 4 20.95 -32.96 -44.10
N ALA A 5 21.40 -33.19 -42.87
CA ALA A 5 20.70 -32.74 -41.67
C ALA A 5 20.69 -31.21 -41.59
N LEU A 6 21.86 -30.59 -41.75
CA LEU A 6 21.98 -29.14 -41.76
C LEU A 6 21.20 -28.51 -42.93
N ALA A 7 21.26 -29.10 -44.13
CA ALA A 7 20.47 -28.62 -45.26
C ALA A 7 18.95 -28.68 -44.98
N PHE A 8 18.49 -29.72 -44.28
CA PHE A 8 17.09 -29.83 -43.87
C PHE A 8 16.70 -28.75 -42.87
N ASP A 9 17.57 -28.42 -41.91
CA ASP A 9 17.32 -27.35 -40.94
C ASP A 9 17.19 -25.99 -41.65
N TYR A 10 18.02 -25.72 -42.66
CA TYR A 10 17.91 -24.50 -43.47
C TYR A 10 16.62 -24.43 -44.29
N LEU A 11 16.19 -25.56 -44.86
CA LEU A 11 14.90 -25.64 -45.56
C LEU A 11 13.73 -25.44 -44.59
N HIS A 12 13.83 -25.99 -43.38
CA HIS A 12 12.82 -25.80 -42.34
C HIS A 12 12.73 -24.34 -41.90
N GLU A 13 13.88 -23.72 -41.63
CA GLU A 13 13.98 -22.30 -41.29
C GLU A 13 13.40 -21.42 -42.40
N ALA A 14 13.69 -21.73 -43.66
CA ALA A 14 13.18 -21.00 -44.83
C ALA A 14 11.66 -21.07 -44.97
N ILE A 15 11.06 -22.21 -44.64
CA ILE A 15 9.62 -22.47 -44.80
C ILE A 15 8.82 -21.84 -43.65
N TYR A 16 9.31 -21.93 -42.42
CA TYR A 16 8.50 -21.61 -41.23
C TYR A 16 8.87 -20.31 -40.53
N ASN A 17 10.14 -19.88 -40.59
CA ASN A 17 10.65 -18.83 -39.73
C ASN A 17 11.14 -17.61 -40.53
N ASN A 18 11.99 -17.83 -41.54
CA ASN A 18 12.62 -16.75 -42.29
C ASN A 18 12.91 -17.14 -43.75
N VAL A 19 12.06 -16.69 -44.67
CA VAL A 19 12.21 -16.90 -46.12
C VAL A 19 13.48 -16.26 -46.73
N ASN A 20 14.19 -15.43 -45.96
CA ASN A 20 15.43 -14.78 -46.39
C ASN A 20 16.71 -15.49 -45.92
N VAL A 21 16.60 -16.67 -45.31
CA VAL A 21 17.74 -17.45 -44.82
C VAL A 21 18.79 -17.80 -45.89
N VAL A 22 18.42 -17.76 -47.19
CA VAL A 22 19.37 -17.97 -48.30
C VAL A 22 20.42 -16.86 -48.40
N ASP A 23 20.12 -15.65 -47.91
CA ASP A 23 21.07 -14.53 -47.93
C ASP A 23 22.21 -14.75 -46.90
N ASP A 24 21.96 -15.59 -45.90
CA ASP A 24 22.93 -15.96 -44.84
C ASP A 24 23.76 -17.19 -45.20
N LEU A 25 23.37 -17.94 -46.25
CA LEU A 25 24.03 -19.17 -46.68
C LEU A 25 25.50 -19.02 -47.10
N PRO A 26 25.93 -17.91 -47.76
CA PRO A 26 27.33 -17.70 -48.10
C PRO A 26 28.26 -17.65 -46.88
N LEU A 27 27.73 -17.20 -45.73
CA LEU A 27 28.47 -16.99 -44.48
C LEU A 27 28.71 -18.28 -43.69
N GLN A 28 28.10 -19.40 -44.09
CA GLN A 28 28.17 -20.66 -43.35
C GLN A 28 29.44 -21.46 -43.70
N PRO A 29 30.30 -21.80 -42.73
CA PRO A 29 31.54 -22.53 -42.98
C PRO A 29 31.31 -24.03 -43.24
N ASP A 30 30.16 -24.58 -42.85
CA ASP A 30 29.90 -26.03 -42.79
C ASP A 30 29.41 -26.66 -44.11
N PHE A 31 29.27 -25.84 -45.16
CA PHE A 31 28.87 -26.28 -46.51
C PHE A 31 30.01 -26.10 -47.51
N THR A 32 30.22 -27.11 -48.34
CA THR A 32 31.08 -26.98 -49.52
C THR A 32 30.45 -26.05 -50.57
N SER A 33 31.25 -25.46 -51.45
CA SER A 33 30.75 -24.52 -52.47
C SER A 33 29.65 -25.12 -53.36
N GLU A 34 29.76 -26.41 -53.70
CA GLU A 34 28.76 -27.14 -54.49
C GLU A 34 27.46 -27.35 -53.70
N GLU A 35 27.52 -27.61 -52.40
CA GLU A 35 26.35 -27.72 -51.54
C GLU A 35 25.65 -26.38 -51.31
N LYS A 36 26.42 -25.28 -51.24
CA LYS A 36 25.87 -23.93 -51.16
C LYS A 36 25.08 -23.57 -52.41
N GLU A 37 25.59 -23.92 -53.58
CA GLU A 37 24.90 -23.67 -54.86
C GLU A 37 23.60 -24.50 -54.97
N GLU A 38 23.68 -25.79 -54.63
CA GLU A 38 22.52 -26.71 -54.63
C GLU A 38 21.42 -26.21 -53.67
N LEU A 39 21.80 -25.88 -52.42
CA LEU A 39 20.86 -25.41 -51.40
C LEU A 39 20.32 -24.00 -51.69
N SER A 40 21.13 -23.10 -52.25
CA SER A 40 20.69 -21.77 -52.68
C SER A 40 19.59 -21.86 -53.73
N SER A 41 19.76 -22.74 -54.73
CA SER A 41 18.76 -22.97 -55.77
C SER A 41 17.42 -23.47 -55.19
N MET A 42 17.48 -24.42 -54.25
CA MET A 42 16.27 -24.93 -53.58
C MET A 42 15.57 -23.85 -52.74
N LEU A 43 16.34 -23.08 -51.98
CA LEU A 43 15.81 -22.00 -51.14
C LEU A 43 15.23 -20.86 -51.99
N GLU A 44 15.81 -20.57 -53.15
CA GLU A 44 15.30 -19.56 -54.08
C GLU A 44 13.96 -19.99 -54.70
N VAL A 45 13.81 -21.28 -55.04
CA VAL A 45 12.51 -21.83 -55.48
C VAL A 45 11.47 -21.71 -54.37
N ILE A 46 11.81 -22.03 -53.12
CA ILE A 46 10.90 -21.87 -51.97
C ILE A 46 10.54 -20.40 -51.77
N ARG A 47 11.51 -19.50 -51.80
CA ARG A 47 11.30 -18.04 -51.71
C ARG A 47 10.35 -17.55 -52.79
N ASN A 48 10.53 -17.98 -54.03
CA ASN A 48 9.68 -17.60 -55.14
C ASN A 48 8.27 -18.20 -55.02
N LEU A 49 8.13 -19.46 -54.58
CA LEU A 49 6.84 -20.08 -54.32
C LEU A 49 6.08 -19.39 -53.18
N THR A 50 6.77 -19.00 -52.11
CA THR A 50 6.18 -18.27 -50.97
C THR A 50 5.78 -16.85 -51.36
N ARG A 51 6.59 -16.14 -52.15
CA ARG A 51 6.20 -14.82 -52.67
C ARG A 51 5.02 -14.92 -53.61
N ASN A 52 5.05 -15.87 -54.54
CA ASN A 52 3.93 -16.09 -55.45
C ASN A 52 2.67 -16.52 -54.69
N SER A 53 2.76 -17.34 -53.63
CA SER A 53 1.58 -17.73 -52.85
C SER A 53 1.00 -16.56 -52.04
N LEU A 54 1.84 -15.68 -51.51
CA LEU A 54 1.41 -14.42 -50.88
C LEU A 54 0.74 -13.49 -51.90
N ASP A 55 1.30 -13.38 -53.10
CA ASP A 55 0.71 -12.59 -54.18
C ASP A 55 -0.62 -13.19 -54.66
N TYR A 56 -0.72 -14.52 -54.79
CA TYR A 56 -1.98 -15.20 -55.12
C TYR A 56 -3.04 -15.06 -54.02
N GLN A 57 -2.66 -15.08 -52.73
CA GLN A 57 -3.58 -14.76 -51.63
C GLN A 57 -4.06 -13.30 -51.67
N SER A 58 -3.20 -12.37 -52.09
CA SER A 58 -3.58 -10.96 -52.25
C SER A 58 -4.54 -10.72 -53.42
N ILE A 59 -4.53 -11.60 -54.43
CA ILE A 59 -5.34 -11.48 -55.67
C ILE A 59 -6.71 -12.17 -55.54
N GLN A 60 -6.88 -13.22 -54.72
CA GLN A 60 -8.13 -13.99 -54.68
C GLN A 60 -9.19 -13.56 -53.64
N GLN A 61 -8.88 -12.75 -52.61
CA GLN A 61 -9.92 -12.30 -51.65
C GLN A 61 -9.68 -10.88 -51.08
N PRO A 62 -10.10 -9.82 -51.80
CA PRO A 62 -10.14 -8.47 -51.24
C PRO A 62 -11.03 -8.35 -49.98
N GLU A 63 -12.09 -9.17 -49.85
CA GLU A 63 -12.97 -9.15 -48.67
C GLU A 63 -12.40 -9.87 -47.44
N ALA A 64 -11.60 -10.92 -47.60
CA ALA A 64 -10.95 -11.60 -46.46
C ALA A 64 -9.78 -10.80 -45.89
N SER A 65 -9.11 -10.00 -46.74
CA SER A 65 -8.10 -9.02 -46.32
C SER A 65 -8.69 -7.93 -45.43
N GLU A 66 -9.86 -7.39 -45.80
CA GLU A 66 -10.54 -6.37 -44.97
C GLU A 66 -11.10 -6.95 -43.66
N LEU A 67 -11.66 -8.17 -43.67
CA LEU A 67 -12.13 -8.82 -42.44
C LEU A 67 -10.95 -9.17 -41.50
N ALA A 68 -9.82 -9.64 -42.05
CA ALA A 68 -8.61 -9.90 -41.28
C ALA A 68 -8.03 -8.61 -40.67
N LYS A 69 -7.97 -7.51 -41.44
CA LYS A 69 -7.59 -6.19 -40.94
C LYS A 69 -8.55 -5.67 -39.86
N LEU A 70 -9.86 -5.87 -40.03
CA LEU A 70 -10.87 -5.47 -39.05
C LEU A 70 -10.69 -6.24 -37.73
N ASN A 71 -10.44 -7.56 -37.79
CA ASN A 71 -10.19 -8.38 -36.62
C ASN A 71 -8.88 -8.01 -35.92
N LEU A 72 -7.80 -7.77 -36.67
CA LEU A 72 -6.54 -7.23 -36.14
C LEU A 72 -6.74 -5.88 -35.46
N ARG A 73 -7.52 -4.98 -36.06
CA ARG A 73 -7.83 -3.66 -35.48
C ARG A 73 -8.66 -3.78 -34.21
N LYS A 74 -9.65 -4.68 -34.18
CA LYS A 74 -10.42 -4.99 -32.96
C LYS A 74 -9.53 -5.54 -31.85
N GLN A 75 -8.63 -6.46 -32.19
CA GLN A 75 -7.70 -7.04 -31.24
C GLN A 75 -6.71 -5.98 -30.70
N GLN A 76 -6.21 -5.10 -31.56
CA GLN A 76 -5.37 -3.96 -31.14
C GLN A 76 -6.12 -3.00 -30.22
N ILE A 77 -7.37 -2.64 -30.55
CA ILE A 77 -8.21 -1.78 -29.70
C ILE A 77 -8.49 -2.46 -28.35
N GLU A 78 -8.69 -3.78 -28.32
CA GLU A 78 -8.92 -4.53 -27.09
C GLU A 78 -7.66 -4.59 -26.22
N VAL A 79 -6.48 -4.80 -26.83
CA VAL A 79 -5.18 -4.72 -26.13
C VAL A 79 -4.95 -3.30 -25.59
N GLU A 80 -5.14 -2.26 -26.40
CA GLU A 80 -4.96 -0.86 -26.00
C GLU A 80 -5.91 -0.49 -24.84
N ASN A 81 -7.17 -0.91 -24.90
CA ASN A 81 -8.13 -0.70 -23.82
C ASN A 81 -7.76 -1.47 -22.55
N SER A 82 -7.21 -2.68 -22.68
CA SER A 82 -6.72 -3.46 -21.53
C SER A 82 -5.50 -2.81 -20.87
N GLU A 83 -4.59 -2.24 -21.66
CA GLU A 83 -3.42 -1.51 -21.16
C GLU A 83 -3.85 -0.26 -20.41
N LYS A 84 -4.76 0.54 -20.99
CA LYS A 84 -5.32 1.72 -20.32
C LYS A 84 -6.05 1.37 -19.02
N ALA A 85 -6.79 0.25 -19.00
CA ALA A 85 -7.46 -0.22 -17.78
C ALA A 85 -6.45 -0.67 -16.71
N ALA A 86 -5.38 -1.37 -17.11
CA ALA A 86 -4.31 -1.77 -16.21
C ALA A 86 -3.53 -0.55 -15.66
N GLU A 87 -3.30 0.47 -16.49
CA GLU A 87 -2.65 1.71 -16.09
C GLU A 87 -3.51 2.51 -15.11
N ALA A 88 -4.81 2.66 -15.39
CA ALA A 88 -5.76 3.30 -14.47
C ALA A 88 -5.84 2.57 -13.12
N LEU A 89 -5.86 1.24 -13.13
CA LEU A 89 -5.84 0.43 -11.91
C LEU A 89 -4.53 0.66 -11.13
N ARG A 90 -3.39 0.66 -11.82
CA ARG A 90 -2.07 0.91 -11.20
C ARG A 90 -1.98 2.30 -10.59
N SER A 91 -2.51 3.32 -11.28
CA SER A 91 -2.58 4.69 -10.76
C SER A 91 -3.45 4.79 -9.51
N ASN A 92 -4.61 4.12 -9.49
CA ASN A 92 -5.49 4.09 -8.31
C ASN A 92 -4.84 3.37 -7.12
N LEU A 93 -4.12 2.27 -7.37
CA LEU A 93 -3.36 1.57 -6.34
C LEU A 93 -2.26 2.46 -5.76
N GLU A 94 -1.51 3.17 -6.62
CA GLU A 94 -0.46 4.09 -6.20
C GLU A 94 -1.03 5.26 -5.37
N ASN A 95 -2.12 5.89 -5.81
CA ASN A 95 -2.76 6.98 -5.08
C ASN A 95 -3.28 6.52 -3.70
N THR A 96 -3.84 5.30 -3.63
CA THR A 96 -4.28 4.69 -2.36
C THR A 96 -3.09 4.45 -1.43
N PHE A 97 -1.99 3.92 -1.98
CA PHE A 97 -0.76 3.68 -1.23
C PHE A 97 -0.15 4.99 -0.70
N GLN A 98 -0.10 6.04 -1.52
CA GLN A 98 0.40 7.35 -1.12
C GLN A 98 -0.47 8.01 -0.04
N THR A 99 -1.79 7.97 -0.21
CA THR A 99 -2.74 8.48 0.80
C THR A 99 -2.52 7.76 2.13
N MET A 100 -2.30 6.45 2.08
CA MET A 100 -2.03 5.66 3.28
C MET A 100 -0.67 6.00 3.90
N MET A 101 0.39 6.16 3.10
CA MET A 101 1.69 6.59 3.62
C MET A 101 1.57 7.96 4.29
N GLY A 102 0.79 8.88 3.72
CA GLY A 102 0.46 10.17 4.33
C GLY A 102 -0.25 10.00 5.66
N LEU A 103 -1.27 9.14 5.72
CA LEU A 103 -2.02 8.86 6.96
C LEU A 103 -1.13 8.25 8.04
N LYS A 104 -0.31 7.26 7.67
CA LYS A 104 0.68 6.62 8.56
C LYS A 104 1.70 7.63 9.08
N SER A 105 2.24 8.48 8.21
CA SER A 105 3.17 9.54 8.60
C SER A 105 2.51 10.51 9.57
N SER A 106 1.29 10.98 9.27
CA SER A 106 0.55 11.89 10.13
C SER A 106 0.30 11.30 11.52
N ILE A 107 -0.08 10.02 11.61
CA ILE A 107 -0.22 9.34 12.90
C ILE A 107 1.13 9.28 13.61
N GLN A 108 2.20 8.94 12.89
CA GLN A 108 3.54 8.86 13.48
C GLN A 108 4.01 10.23 14.00
N ASP A 109 3.69 11.31 13.31
CA ASP A 109 3.97 12.68 13.73
C ASP A 109 3.17 13.05 14.98
N VAL A 110 1.87 12.78 15.01
CA VAL A 110 1.03 12.96 16.21
C VAL A 110 1.56 12.16 17.40
N ILE A 111 2.08 10.95 17.17
CA ILE A 111 2.70 10.13 18.22
C ILE A 111 3.98 10.76 18.73
N ASN A 112 4.82 11.27 17.83
CA ASN A 112 6.07 11.92 18.20
C ASN A 112 5.80 13.22 18.97
N ASP A 113 4.82 14.00 18.54
CA ASP A 113 4.36 15.20 19.24
C ASP A 113 3.79 14.87 20.61
N ALA A 114 2.96 13.83 20.71
CA ALA A 114 2.42 13.36 21.99
C ALA A 114 3.52 12.87 22.94
N LYS A 115 4.54 12.17 22.42
CA LYS A 115 5.73 11.78 23.21
C LYS A 115 6.53 13.01 23.66
N GLY A 116 6.65 14.02 22.81
CA GLY A 116 7.28 15.30 23.13
C GLY A 116 6.55 16.01 24.26
N ALA A 117 5.24 16.23 24.11
CA ALA A 117 4.37 16.81 25.12
C ALA A 117 4.44 16.04 26.44
N TYR A 118 4.42 14.70 26.40
CA TYR A 118 4.60 13.84 27.57
C TYR A 118 5.93 14.14 28.29
N LYS A 119 7.02 14.27 27.55
CA LYS A 119 8.33 14.57 28.13
C LYS A 119 8.33 15.92 28.82
N TYR A 120 7.70 16.94 28.24
CA TYR A 120 7.58 18.26 28.87
C TYR A 120 6.73 18.22 30.14
N VAL A 121 5.59 17.53 30.10
CA VAL A 121 4.71 17.35 31.25
C VAL A 121 5.44 16.60 32.37
N LEU A 122 6.17 15.52 32.04
CA LEU A 122 6.99 14.79 33.01
C LEU A 122 8.08 15.69 33.62
N TRP A 123 8.74 16.53 32.82
CA TRP A 123 9.73 17.48 33.32
C TRP A 123 9.12 18.51 34.26
N MET A 124 7.96 19.07 33.92
CA MET A 124 7.22 19.99 34.78
C MET A 124 6.92 19.33 36.12
N TYR A 125 6.52 18.05 36.11
CA TYR A 125 6.28 17.27 37.33
C TYR A 125 7.52 17.06 38.17
N VAL A 126 8.64 16.71 37.55
CA VAL A 126 9.92 16.54 38.26
C VAL A 126 10.33 17.86 38.93
N VAL A 127 10.18 18.99 38.21
CA VAL A 127 10.51 20.31 38.74
C VAL A 127 9.60 20.68 39.92
N SER A 128 8.27 20.52 39.79
CA SER A 128 7.33 20.79 40.88
C SER A 128 7.62 19.93 42.10
N PHE A 129 7.93 18.64 41.93
CA PHE A 129 8.27 17.76 43.05
C PHE A 129 9.49 18.24 43.83
N TYR A 130 10.58 18.59 43.13
CA TYR A 130 11.77 19.14 43.79
C TYR A 130 11.52 20.50 44.42
N LEU A 131 10.65 21.32 43.82
CA LEU A 131 10.25 22.61 44.37
C LEU A 131 9.47 22.43 45.68
N GLY A 132 8.52 21.48 45.75
CA GLY A 132 7.83 21.10 46.97
C GLY A 132 8.77 20.64 48.09
N ILE A 133 9.76 19.79 47.76
CA ILE A 133 10.80 19.36 48.72
C ILE A 133 11.62 20.56 49.21
N ALA A 134 12.06 21.44 48.29
CA ALA A 134 12.85 22.61 48.63
C ALA A 134 12.08 23.54 49.59
N LEU A 135 10.77 23.73 49.38
CA LEU A 135 9.91 24.53 50.26
C LEU A 135 9.81 23.92 51.67
N ILE A 136 9.72 22.58 51.78
CA ILE A 136 9.71 21.89 53.07
C ILE A 136 11.06 22.06 53.79
N LEU A 137 12.18 21.87 53.10
CA LEU A 137 13.52 22.08 53.68
C LEU A 137 13.71 23.53 54.15
N THR A 138 13.25 24.50 53.35
CA THR A 138 13.30 25.93 53.69
C THR A 138 12.43 26.24 54.92
N SER A 139 11.28 25.58 55.05
CA SER A 139 10.40 25.68 56.23
C SER A 139 11.10 25.17 57.50
N ILE A 140 11.77 24.01 57.43
CA ILE A 140 12.55 23.44 58.55
C ILE A 140 13.69 24.37 58.95
N PHE A 141 14.40 24.96 57.97
CA PHE A 141 15.46 25.92 58.22
C PHE A 141 14.95 27.19 58.94
N PHE A 142 13.81 27.73 58.51
CA PHE A 142 13.20 28.87 59.21
C PHE A 142 12.64 28.52 60.60
N ALA A 143 12.23 27.27 60.79
CA ALA A 143 11.80 26.78 62.11
C ALA A 143 12.96 26.80 63.10
N ALA A 144 14.15 26.37 62.66
CA ALA A 144 15.37 26.41 63.45
C ALA A 144 15.80 27.85 63.82
N GLN A 145 15.44 28.85 63.02
CA GLN A 145 15.68 30.28 63.31
C GLN A 145 14.56 30.94 64.15
N GLY A 146 13.53 30.20 64.56
CA GLY A 146 12.40 30.73 65.33
C GLY A 146 11.42 31.60 64.54
N LYS A 147 11.46 31.56 63.18
CA LYS A 147 10.57 32.36 62.33
C LYS A 147 9.27 31.60 62.00
N THR A 148 8.38 31.52 62.99
CA THR A 148 7.18 30.65 62.97
C THR A 148 6.23 30.90 61.79
N ILE A 149 6.02 32.16 61.40
CA ILE A 149 5.11 32.51 60.28
C ILE A 149 5.64 32.00 58.94
N LEU A 150 6.96 32.11 58.69
CA LEU A 150 7.59 31.65 57.46
C LEU A 150 7.61 30.11 57.40
N THR A 151 7.85 29.45 58.53
CA THR A 151 7.73 27.99 58.64
C THR A 151 6.35 27.48 58.26
N ILE A 152 5.29 28.10 58.79
CA ILE A 152 3.92 27.69 58.50
C ILE A 152 3.58 27.94 57.03
N ALA A 153 3.94 29.11 56.48
CA ALA A 153 3.67 29.44 55.09
C ALA A 153 4.38 28.49 54.12
N PHE A 154 5.70 28.31 54.24
CA PHE A 154 6.47 27.45 53.33
C PHE A 154 6.18 25.96 53.55
N GLY A 155 5.91 25.55 54.78
CA GLY A 155 5.58 24.17 55.11
C GLY A 155 4.21 23.76 54.56
N SER A 156 3.20 24.63 54.70
CA SER A 156 1.86 24.37 54.16
C SER A 156 1.83 24.38 52.63
N ILE A 157 2.49 25.35 51.98
CA ILE A 157 2.58 25.40 50.51
C ILE A 157 3.31 24.16 49.97
N GLY A 158 4.46 23.79 50.54
CA GLY A 158 5.20 22.61 50.11
C GLY A 158 4.42 21.30 50.31
N LEU A 159 3.65 21.20 51.41
CA LEU A 159 2.79 20.04 51.66
C LEU A 159 1.62 19.97 50.67
N VAL A 160 0.96 21.10 50.39
CA VAL A 160 -0.14 21.17 49.41
C VAL A 160 0.36 20.84 48.01
N ASP A 161 1.56 21.28 47.64
CA ASP A 161 2.16 20.98 46.34
C ASP A 161 2.45 19.48 46.17
N ILE A 162 3.05 18.84 47.19
CA ILE A 162 3.29 17.38 47.17
C ILE A 162 1.99 16.57 47.20
N ILE A 163 1.03 16.94 48.05
CA ILE A 163 -0.25 16.23 48.12
C ILE A 163 -1.03 16.42 46.81
N GLY A 164 -1.05 17.63 46.27
CA GLY A 164 -1.63 17.92 44.97
C GLY A 164 -1.00 17.07 43.87
N HIS A 165 0.33 16.94 43.88
CA HIS A 165 1.07 16.08 42.95
C HIS A 165 0.66 14.60 43.04
N PHE A 166 0.47 14.07 44.25
CA PHE A 166 0.06 12.67 44.45
C PHE A 166 -1.42 12.42 44.15
N ILE A 167 -2.29 13.41 44.40
CA ILE A 167 -3.74 13.26 44.24
C ILE A 167 -4.19 13.52 42.81
N PHE A 168 -3.64 14.52 42.11
CA PHE A 168 -4.03 14.90 40.75
C PHE A 168 -3.40 13.98 39.69
N LYS A 169 -3.50 12.65 39.88
CA LYS A 169 -2.95 11.53 39.07
C LYS A 169 -2.71 11.82 37.58
N PRO A 170 -1.54 12.35 37.22
CA PRO A 170 -1.14 12.47 35.81
C PRO A 170 -0.78 11.12 35.15
N PRO A 171 -0.13 10.15 35.84
CA PRO A 171 0.24 8.86 35.25
C PRO A 171 -0.94 8.08 34.69
N LEU A 172 -2.14 8.22 35.28
CA LEU A 172 -3.31 7.45 34.89
C LEU A 172 -3.93 8.01 33.60
N GLU A 173 -3.98 9.33 33.47
CA GLU A 173 -4.36 9.99 32.21
C GLU A 173 -3.34 9.70 31.11
N LEU A 174 -2.05 9.68 31.44
CA LEU A 174 -0.98 9.35 30.49
C LEU A 174 -1.02 7.89 30.03
N GLN A 175 -1.33 6.96 30.93
CA GLN A 175 -1.52 5.55 30.59
C GLN A 175 -2.77 5.36 29.71
N THR A 176 -3.85 6.08 30.01
CA THR A 176 -5.08 6.08 29.21
C THR A 176 -4.81 6.62 27.81
N SER A 177 -4.10 7.74 27.69
CA SER A 177 -3.71 8.31 26.39
C SER A 177 -2.87 7.34 25.54
N ARG A 178 -1.90 6.62 26.15
CA ARG A 178 -1.11 5.59 25.44
C ARG A 178 -1.97 4.41 25.00
N SER A 179 -2.92 3.98 25.83
CA SER A 179 -3.85 2.91 25.50
C SER A 179 -4.76 3.31 24.34
N ASN A 180 -5.35 4.50 24.38
CA ASN A 180 -6.21 5.02 23.32
C ASN A 180 -5.46 5.15 21.99
N LEU A 181 -4.21 5.62 22.04
CA LEU A 181 -3.35 5.69 20.86
C LEU A 181 -3.06 4.30 20.26
N ALA A 182 -2.72 3.32 21.09
CA ALA A 182 -2.48 1.95 20.62
C ALA A 182 -3.75 1.35 20.00
N GLN A 183 -4.92 1.62 20.60
CA GLN A 183 -6.22 1.21 20.06
C GLN A 183 -6.51 1.87 18.70
N LEU A 184 -6.24 3.16 18.55
CA LEU A 184 -6.34 3.86 17.26
C LEU A 184 -5.45 3.23 16.18
N MET A 185 -4.19 2.91 16.53
CA MET A 185 -3.27 2.25 15.60
C MET A 185 -3.76 0.87 15.15
N VAL A 186 -4.33 0.08 16.06
CA VAL A 186 -4.90 -1.24 15.75
C VAL A 186 -6.10 -1.09 14.80
N VAL A 187 -7.03 -0.19 15.13
CA VAL A 187 -8.22 0.06 14.32
C VAL A 187 -7.86 0.51 12.90
N LEU A 188 -6.93 1.44 12.77
CA LEU A 188 -6.48 1.94 11.47
C LEU A 188 -5.70 0.90 10.67
N THR A 189 -4.87 0.08 11.34
CA THR A 189 -4.14 -1.01 10.67
C THR A 189 -5.10 -2.07 10.13
N ASN A 190 -6.15 -2.39 10.88
CA ASN A 190 -7.15 -3.36 10.45
C ASN A 190 -7.96 -2.85 9.26
N TRP A 191 -8.44 -1.60 9.31
CA TRP A 191 -9.14 -0.96 8.19
C TRP A 191 -8.26 -0.89 6.93
N PHE A 192 -6.97 -0.60 7.09
CA PHE A 192 -6.03 -0.62 5.96
C PHE A 192 -5.85 -2.02 5.36
N ALA A 193 -5.70 -3.05 6.20
CA ALA A 193 -5.60 -4.43 5.74
C ALA A 193 -6.84 -4.83 4.93
N ASP A 194 -8.03 -4.41 5.36
CA ASP A 194 -9.28 -4.65 4.62
C ASP A 194 -9.29 -3.97 3.24
N ILE A 195 -8.86 -2.71 3.14
CA ILE A 195 -8.77 -2.00 1.85
C ILE A 195 -7.76 -2.69 0.92
N MET A 196 -6.59 -3.07 1.44
CA MET A 196 -5.58 -3.77 0.66
C MET A 196 -6.08 -5.11 0.15
N ASN A 197 -6.70 -5.91 1.02
CA ASN A 197 -7.30 -7.19 0.64
C ASN A 197 -8.35 -7.02 -0.45
N LEU A 198 -9.16 -5.97 -0.35
CA LEU A 198 -10.22 -5.68 -1.31
C LEU A 198 -9.69 -5.20 -2.66
N ASN A 199 -8.68 -4.33 -2.65
CA ASN A 199 -7.97 -3.91 -3.86
C ASN A 199 -7.23 -5.08 -4.54
N SER A 200 -6.61 -5.97 -3.76
CA SER A 200 -6.01 -7.21 -4.27
C SER A 200 -7.06 -8.13 -4.89
N TYR A 201 -8.22 -8.28 -4.24
CA TYR A 201 -9.34 -9.06 -4.77
C TYR A 201 -9.86 -8.50 -6.10
N LEU A 202 -10.06 -7.17 -6.18
CA LEU A 202 -10.47 -6.50 -7.41
C LEU A 202 -9.44 -6.66 -8.53
N SER A 203 -8.15 -6.53 -8.20
CA SER A 203 -7.05 -6.72 -9.16
C SER A 203 -6.99 -8.15 -9.69
N MET A 204 -7.20 -9.17 -8.84
CA MET A 204 -7.24 -10.57 -9.26
C MET A 204 -8.45 -10.90 -10.14
N LYS A 205 -9.62 -10.29 -9.88
CA LYS A 205 -10.82 -10.50 -10.68
C LYS A 205 -10.82 -9.72 -12.01
N GLY A 206 -10.11 -8.59 -12.08
CA GLY A 206 -9.98 -7.78 -13.29
C GLY A 206 -11.34 -7.42 -13.91
N SER A 207 -11.54 -7.77 -15.19
CA SER A 207 -12.78 -7.50 -15.93
C SER A 207 -13.96 -8.39 -15.58
N GLN A 208 -13.78 -9.41 -14.73
CA GLN A 208 -14.85 -10.33 -14.32
C GLN A 208 -15.68 -9.83 -13.13
N VAL A 209 -15.39 -8.63 -12.61
CA VAL A 209 -16.15 -8.05 -11.51
C VAL A 209 -17.49 -7.57 -12.02
N THR A 210 -18.57 -8.09 -11.45
CA THR A 210 -19.93 -7.67 -11.79
C THR A 210 -20.30 -6.36 -11.08
N LEU A 211 -21.20 -5.58 -11.67
CA LEU A 211 -21.68 -4.31 -11.07
C LEU A 211 -22.23 -4.52 -9.65
N LYS A 212 -22.91 -5.65 -9.42
CA LYS A 212 -23.45 -6.05 -8.12
C LYS A 212 -22.36 -6.38 -7.09
N GLU A 213 -21.24 -6.94 -7.53
CA GLU A 213 -20.08 -7.15 -6.65
C GLU A 213 -19.42 -5.82 -6.28
N VAL A 214 -19.31 -4.87 -7.22
CA VAL A 214 -18.79 -3.52 -6.94
C VAL A 214 -19.69 -2.79 -5.94
N GLU A 215 -21.01 -2.86 -6.11
CA GLU A 215 -21.98 -2.27 -5.18
C GLU A 215 -21.84 -2.88 -3.77
N ASN A 216 -21.80 -4.21 -3.67
CA ASN A 216 -21.59 -4.90 -2.39
C ASN A 216 -20.25 -4.54 -1.73
N ILE A 217 -19.19 -4.37 -2.53
CA ILE A 217 -17.87 -3.92 -2.08
C ILE A 217 -17.95 -2.51 -1.49
N SER A 218 -18.63 -1.59 -2.18
CA SER A 218 -18.79 -0.21 -1.73
C SER A 218 -19.60 -0.15 -0.42
N VAL A 219 -20.70 -0.90 -0.33
CA VAL A 219 -21.50 -1.00 0.90
C VAL A 219 -20.67 -1.56 2.05
N LYS A 220 -19.89 -2.61 1.81
CA LYS A 220 -18.99 -3.18 2.83
C LYS A 220 -17.89 -2.20 3.25
N GLN A 221 -17.29 -1.46 2.34
CA GLN A 221 -16.30 -0.43 2.68
C GLN A 221 -16.89 0.69 3.53
N ASN A 222 -18.09 1.14 3.21
CA ASN A 222 -18.79 2.15 4.00
C ASN A 222 -19.11 1.61 5.40
N ALA A 223 -19.63 0.39 5.51
CA ALA A 223 -19.91 -0.25 6.80
C ALA A 223 -18.62 -0.46 7.63
N ASN A 224 -17.52 -0.87 7.00
CA ASN A 224 -16.24 -1.03 7.69
C ASN A 224 -15.68 0.32 8.15
N THR A 225 -15.86 1.38 7.36
CA THR A 225 -15.46 2.74 7.73
C THR A 225 -16.31 3.28 8.89
N GLU A 226 -17.63 3.06 8.85
CA GLU A 226 -18.54 3.40 9.94
C GLU A 226 -18.16 2.65 11.22
N HIS A 227 -17.89 1.35 11.13
CA HIS A 227 -17.42 0.56 12.26
C HIS A 227 -16.07 1.05 12.79
N MET A 228 -15.15 1.44 11.90
CA MET A 228 -13.88 2.05 12.29
C MET A 228 -14.10 3.35 13.08
N LEU A 229 -14.96 4.24 12.59
CA LEU A 229 -15.31 5.49 13.28
C LEU A 229 -15.95 5.21 14.65
N ALA A 230 -16.88 4.25 14.71
CA ALA A 230 -17.50 3.84 15.96
C ALA A 230 -16.50 3.25 16.96
N LEU A 231 -15.51 2.47 16.48
CA LEU A 231 -14.42 1.97 17.33
C LEU A 231 -13.54 3.11 17.84
N ILE A 232 -13.19 4.08 16.98
CA ILE A 232 -12.43 5.27 17.40
C ILE A 232 -13.21 6.06 18.46
N GLU A 233 -14.50 6.30 18.24
CA GLU A 233 -15.35 7.01 19.20
C GLU A 233 -15.45 6.25 20.52
N LYS A 234 -15.66 4.92 20.47
CA LYS A 234 -15.78 4.08 21.66
C LYS A 234 -14.51 4.03 22.49
N TYR A 235 -13.36 3.92 21.83
CA TYR A 235 -12.08 3.58 22.48
C TYR A 235 -11.12 4.74 22.62
N CYS A 236 -11.28 5.80 21.84
CA CYS A 236 -10.36 6.94 21.84
C CYS A 236 -10.96 8.20 22.46
N GLU A 237 -12.29 8.34 22.54
CA GLU A 237 -12.91 9.49 23.21
C GLU A 237 -13.04 9.32 24.73
N PRO A 238 -12.65 10.32 25.53
CA PRO A 238 -12.80 10.30 26.98
C PRO A 238 -14.27 10.38 27.47
N SER A 239 -15.21 10.69 26.57
CA SER A 239 -16.66 10.86 26.84
C SER A 239 -17.34 9.58 27.33
N ASN A 240 -16.96 8.42 26.78
CA ASN A 240 -17.71 7.17 26.91
C ASN A 240 -17.45 6.42 28.22
N LEU A 241 -16.30 6.65 28.87
CA LEU A 241 -16.00 6.08 30.19
C LEU A 241 -16.92 6.62 31.30
N LYS A 242 -17.55 7.79 31.12
CA LYS A 242 -18.53 8.35 32.07
C LYS A 242 -19.94 7.78 31.90
N GLN A 243 -20.29 7.24 30.73
CA GLN A 243 -21.65 6.75 30.45
C GLN A 243 -21.84 5.28 30.86
N GLU A 244 -20.86 4.40 30.62
CA GLU A 244 -20.95 3.00 31.06
C GLU A 244 -20.97 2.86 32.59
N GLY A 245 -20.29 3.77 33.31
CA GLY A 245 -20.32 3.82 34.78
C GLY A 245 -21.64 4.33 35.39
N LYS A 246 -22.52 4.94 34.59
CA LYS A 246 -23.87 5.36 35.01
C LYS A 246 -24.92 4.27 34.74
N LEU A 247 -24.81 3.57 33.60
CA LEU A 247 -25.69 2.44 33.27
C LEU A 247 -25.47 1.22 34.18
N ALA A 248 -24.27 1.03 34.72
CA ALA A 248 -24.00 -0.03 35.69
C ALA A 248 -24.49 0.27 37.12
N LYS A 249 -25.14 1.42 37.36
CA LYS A 249 -25.59 1.86 38.70
C LYS A 249 -27.09 2.08 38.85
N GLU A 250 -27.91 1.75 37.84
CA GLU A 250 -29.35 1.63 38.06
C GLU A 250 -29.66 0.21 38.55
N PRO A 251 -30.11 0.02 39.81
CA PRO A 251 -30.73 -1.23 40.18
C PRO A 251 -32.03 -1.35 39.38
N ALA A 252 -32.22 -2.49 38.73
CA ALA A 252 -33.52 -2.86 38.17
C ALA A 252 -34.57 -2.73 39.29
N LEU A 253 -35.48 -1.76 39.12
CA LEU A 253 -36.72 -1.65 39.87
C LEU A 253 -37.82 -2.42 39.14
#